data_AF-G9PIY6-F1
#
_entry.id   AF-G9PIY6-F1
#
_cell.length_a   1.000
_cell.length_b   1.000
_cell.length_c   1.000
_cell.angle_alpha   90.00
_cell.angle_beta   90.00
_cell.angle_gamma   90.00
#
_symmetry.space_group_name_H-M   'P 1'
#
loop_
_entity.id
_entity.type
_entity.pdbx_description
1 polymer ?
#
loop_
_entity_poly.entity_id
_entity_poly.type
_entity_poly.pdbx_seq_one_letter_code
_entity_poly.pdbx_strand_id
1 'polypeptide(L)'
;ADTETAETGLLLPLSATWWTTPSGSRGLTIRLWDLDNGRPEAVTTGRAAGVDAAFRYSEDATLLWGTSVKNILSGPLRLTGAARRPDGALAPSSRTAVTRRSGEADYDDVDLEAVAERLQQVCSGPEAARFEAPVARVRLIMVAKDGLGPIDIDEVHQRYLWPVTSTDGHRHLLTMEVGGREMQMVSDVLSRELQVHAITVEGDRPAGVFVREHGRICLLATTFPPSRSASNREYRRLRRRTEQMHSRMRTQAPDKNGTGRTPMRALALDVHEALTALAASGTTRPTGMVAHVLRTRARMADDLQLTTLAAVLAEVDNRPSPGAVLRACAVVDRLDALTR
;
A
#
# COMPACT_ATOMS: atom_id res chain seq x y z
N ALA A 1 -8.45 -24.00 -7.73
CA ALA A 1 -8.98 -22.73 -8.25
C ALA A 1 -8.63 -22.69 -9.71
N ASP A 2 -9.64 -22.74 -10.57
CA ASP A 2 -9.44 -22.79 -12.02
C ASP A 2 -8.78 -21.50 -12.46
N THR A 3 -7.59 -21.65 -13.02
CA THR A 3 -6.83 -20.54 -13.61
C THR A 3 -6.92 -20.70 -15.11
N GLU A 4 -7.40 -19.67 -15.79
CA GLU A 4 -7.54 -19.66 -17.25
C GLU A 4 -6.21 -19.28 -17.91
N THR A 5 -5.99 -19.75 -19.13
CA THR A 5 -4.81 -19.35 -19.92
C THR A 5 -4.91 -17.86 -20.22
N ALA A 6 -3.81 -17.13 -19.99
CA ALA A 6 -3.75 -15.69 -20.19
C ALA A 6 -2.88 -15.37 -21.40
N GLU A 7 -3.44 -14.63 -22.35
CA GLU A 7 -2.64 -13.96 -23.38
C GLU A 7 -2.16 -12.62 -22.83
N THR A 8 -0.84 -12.45 -22.81
CA THR A 8 -0.14 -11.24 -22.34
C THR A 8 0.80 -10.75 -23.44
N GLY A 9 0.86 -9.44 -23.61
CA GLY A 9 1.82 -8.78 -24.49
C GLY A 9 3.21 -8.64 -23.88
N LEU A 10 3.93 -7.61 -24.32
CA LEU A 10 5.12 -7.12 -23.65
C LEU A 10 4.72 -6.39 -22.36
N LEU A 11 5.12 -6.94 -21.22
CA LEU A 11 4.82 -6.40 -19.90
C LEU A 11 5.94 -5.48 -19.46
N LEU A 12 5.61 -4.23 -19.18
CA LEU A 12 6.48 -3.25 -18.55
C LEU A 12 6.28 -3.31 -17.03
N PRO A 13 7.30 -3.68 -16.24
CA PRO A 13 7.20 -3.58 -14.79
C PRO A 13 7.12 -2.12 -14.34
N LEU A 14 6.22 -1.85 -13.39
CA LEU A 14 5.99 -0.51 -12.82
C LEU A 14 6.35 -0.43 -11.34
N SER A 15 6.08 -1.49 -10.56
CA SER A 15 6.42 -1.52 -9.14
C SER A 15 6.52 -2.95 -8.59
N ALA A 16 7.21 -3.09 -7.46
CA ALA A 16 7.12 -4.25 -6.60
C ALA A 16 6.95 -3.80 -5.14
N THR A 17 5.90 -4.30 -4.50
CA THR A 17 5.50 -3.92 -3.15
C THR A 17 5.50 -5.16 -2.26
N TRP A 18 6.49 -5.25 -1.38
CA TRP A 18 6.47 -6.20 -0.28
C TRP A 18 5.57 -5.70 0.84
N TRP A 19 4.69 -6.57 1.34
CA TRP A 19 3.80 -6.25 2.45
C TRP A 19 3.88 -7.31 3.53
N THR A 20 3.53 -6.91 4.76
CA THR A 20 3.42 -7.80 5.91
C THR A 20 2.23 -7.35 6.73
N THR A 21 1.32 -8.27 7.02
CA THR A 21 0.15 -8.01 7.86
C THR A 21 0.53 -8.06 9.34
N PRO A 22 -0.27 -7.45 10.23
CA PRO A 22 -0.07 -7.56 11.68
C PRO A 22 -0.08 -9.01 12.19
N SER A 23 -0.82 -9.90 11.52
CA SER A 23 -0.83 -11.34 11.84
C SER A 23 0.47 -12.06 11.45
N GLY A 24 1.43 -11.37 10.81
CA GLY A 24 2.69 -11.94 10.35
C GLY A 24 2.63 -12.60 8.97
N SER A 25 1.48 -12.53 8.29
CA SER A 25 1.40 -12.95 6.90
C SER A 25 2.18 -11.98 6.03
N ARG A 26 2.81 -12.48 4.98
CA ARG A 26 3.72 -11.67 4.16
C ARG A 26 3.53 -12.00 2.70
N GLY A 27 3.77 -11.03 1.83
CA GLY A 27 3.56 -11.21 0.41
C GLY A 27 4.22 -10.15 -0.43
N LEU A 28 4.11 -10.37 -1.73
CA LEU A 28 4.66 -9.55 -2.78
C LEU A 28 3.56 -9.29 -3.80
N THR A 29 3.40 -8.03 -4.16
CA THR A 29 2.56 -7.59 -5.27
C THR A 29 3.46 -6.91 -6.31
N ILE A 30 3.35 -7.32 -7.58
CA ILE A 30 4.03 -6.67 -8.69
C ILE A 30 2.97 -6.04 -9.59
N ARG A 31 3.16 -4.75 -9.93
CA ARG A 31 2.33 -4.04 -10.92
C ARG A 31 3.09 -3.96 -12.23
N LEU A 32 2.37 -4.25 -13.30
CA LEU A 32 2.87 -4.30 -14.66
C LEU A 32 1.91 -3.52 -15.57
N TRP A 33 2.40 -3.05 -16.70
CA TRP A 33 1.58 -2.52 -17.78
C TRP A 33 1.76 -3.39 -19.01
N ASP A 34 0.66 -3.89 -19.58
CA ASP A 34 0.70 -4.60 -20.85
C ASP A 34 0.75 -3.57 -21.99
N LEU A 35 1.93 -3.42 -22.61
CA LEU A 35 2.18 -2.44 -23.66
C LEU A 35 1.39 -2.75 -24.94
N ASP A 36 1.18 -4.04 -25.24
CA ASP A 36 0.51 -4.47 -26.47
C ASP A 36 -1.02 -4.37 -26.31
N ASN A 37 -1.54 -4.75 -25.14
CA ASN A 37 -2.99 -4.75 -24.87
C ASN A 37 -3.50 -3.47 -24.20
N GLY A 38 -2.61 -2.58 -23.75
CA GLY A 38 -2.97 -1.28 -23.16
C GLY A 38 -3.74 -1.38 -21.84
N ARG A 39 -3.40 -2.33 -20.97
CA ARG A 39 -4.10 -2.54 -19.68
C ARG A 39 -3.16 -2.74 -18.50
N PRO A 40 -3.58 -2.35 -17.28
CA PRO A 40 -2.82 -2.65 -16.08
C PRO A 40 -2.90 -4.13 -15.75
N GLU A 41 -1.78 -4.70 -15.36
CA GLU A 41 -1.63 -6.08 -14.93
C GLU A 41 -1.08 -6.12 -13.50
N ALA A 42 -1.49 -7.12 -12.73
CA ALA A 42 -0.99 -7.30 -11.38
C ALA A 42 -0.87 -8.78 -11.05
N VAL A 43 0.12 -9.12 -10.24
CA VAL A 43 0.27 -10.44 -9.64
C VAL A 43 0.57 -10.30 -8.16
N THR A 44 -0.13 -11.09 -7.35
CA THR A 44 0.05 -11.11 -5.89
C THR A 44 0.31 -12.53 -5.43
N THR A 45 1.40 -12.73 -4.69
CA THR A 45 1.72 -13.98 -4.00
C THR A 45 1.95 -13.69 -2.52
N GLY A 46 1.49 -14.60 -1.65
CA GLY A 46 1.62 -14.42 -0.22
C GLY A 46 1.67 -15.75 0.53
N ARG A 47 2.14 -15.69 1.77
CA ARG A 47 2.21 -16.80 2.71
C ARG A 47 1.65 -16.35 4.05
N ALA A 48 0.85 -17.21 4.66
CA ALA A 48 0.45 -17.02 6.05
C ALA A 48 1.67 -17.09 6.97
N ALA A 49 1.53 -16.51 8.16
CA ALA A 49 2.59 -16.47 9.16
C ALA A 49 3.13 -17.88 9.47
N GLY A 50 4.46 -18.04 9.43
CA GLY A 50 5.13 -19.29 9.79
C GLY A 50 5.02 -20.45 8.79
N VAL A 51 4.26 -20.31 7.70
CA VAL A 51 4.01 -21.44 6.76
C VAL A 51 5.21 -21.76 5.87
N ASP A 52 5.95 -20.74 5.43
CA ASP A 52 7.02 -20.91 4.45
C ASP A 52 8.18 -19.98 4.80
N ALA A 53 9.23 -20.56 5.39
CA ALA A 53 10.44 -19.84 5.76
C ALA A 53 11.25 -19.36 4.54
N ALA A 54 11.16 -20.08 3.41
CA ALA A 54 11.88 -19.76 2.18
C ALA A 54 11.29 -18.55 1.46
N PHE A 55 10.00 -18.26 1.67
CA PHE A 55 9.34 -17.03 1.21
C PHE A 55 9.82 -15.80 2.00
N ARG A 56 11.05 -15.36 1.73
CA ARG A 56 11.71 -14.27 2.45
C ARG A 56 11.77 -13.00 1.63
N TYR A 57 11.81 -11.88 2.34
CA TYR A 57 12.07 -10.58 1.76
C TYR A 57 13.50 -10.54 1.18
N SER A 58 13.61 -10.49 -0.14
CA SER A 58 14.86 -10.29 -0.88
C SER A 58 14.54 -10.11 -2.36
N GLU A 59 15.20 -9.18 -3.04
CA GLU A 59 15.03 -9.02 -4.49
C GLU A 59 15.58 -10.22 -5.28
N ASP A 60 16.58 -10.92 -4.73
CA ASP A 60 17.20 -12.09 -5.35
C ASP A 60 16.41 -13.39 -5.08
N ALA A 61 15.40 -13.34 -4.20
CA ALA A 61 14.58 -14.52 -3.91
C ALA A 61 13.70 -14.87 -5.12
N THR A 62 13.67 -16.16 -5.46
CA THR A 62 12.81 -16.71 -6.52
C THR A 62 11.39 -16.88 -5.98
N LEU A 63 10.60 -15.81 -6.04
CA LEU A 63 9.27 -15.75 -5.43
C LEU A 63 8.12 -15.90 -6.44
N LEU A 64 8.39 -15.69 -7.73
CA LEU A 64 7.35 -15.51 -8.74
C LEU A 64 7.85 -16.00 -10.11
N TRP A 65 7.04 -16.83 -10.79
CA TRP A 65 7.30 -17.36 -12.15
C TRP A 65 8.70 -17.96 -12.36
N GLY A 66 9.24 -18.62 -11.32
CA GLY A 66 10.55 -19.28 -11.39
C GLY A 66 11.74 -18.31 -11.48
N THR A 67 11.55 -17.03 -11.21
CA THR A 67 12.62 -16.02 -11.27
C THR A 67 12.65 -15.09 -10.04
N SER A 68 13.74 -14.34 -9.89
CA SER A 68 13.89 -13.31 -8.86
C SER A 68 13.11 -12.03 -9.16
N VAL A 69 12.76 -11.28 -8.11
CA VAL A 69 12.12 -9.96 -8.23
C VAL A 69 13.03 -9.00 -8.99
N LYS A 70 14.34 -9.02 -8.69
CA LYS A 70 15.36 -8.25 -9.40
C LYS A 70 15.32 -8.50 -10.90
N ASN A 71 15.22 -9.77 -11.31
CA ASN A 71 15.13 -10.10 -12.71
C ASN A 71 13.79 -9.65 -13.30
N ILE A 72 12.67 -9.72 -12.57
CA ILE A 72 11.39 -9.17 -13.08
C ILE A 72 11.50 -7.66 -13.34
N LEU A 73 12.11 -6.90 -12.42
CA LEU A 73 12.23 -5.45 -12.50
C LEU A 73 13.38 -4.95 -13.40
N SER A 74 14.14 -5.84 -14.03
CA SER A 74 15.31 -5.44 -14.83
C SER A 74 14.97 -4.85 -16.20
N GLY A 75 13.70 -4.82 -16.59
CA GLY A 75 13.25 -4.36 -17.90
C GLY A 75 11.94 -5.02 -18.33
N PRO A 76 11.35 -4.54 -19.45
CA PRO A 76 10.24 -5.20 -20.12
C PRO A 76 10.45 -6.72 -20.28
N LEU A 77 9.36 -7.48 -20.22
CA LEU A 77 9.40 -8.94 -20.28
C LEU A 77 8.13 -9.53 -20.91
N ARG A 78 8.22 -10.78 -21.37
CA ARG A 78 7.06 -11.58 -21.78
C ARG A 78 6.86 -12.75 -20.84
N LEU A 79 5.62 -13.21 -20.75
CA LEU A 79 5.27 -14.41 -20.01
C LEU A 79 4.90 -15.53 -20.98
N THR A 80 5.44 -16.72 -20.72
CA THR A 80 5.06 -17.96 -21.38
C THR A 80 4.25 -18.80 -20.42
N GLY A 81 3.16 -19.41 -20.89
CA GLY A 81 2.27 -20.21 -20.03
C GLY A 81 1.55 -19.38 -18.95
N ALA A 82 1.36 -18.08 -19.19
CA ALA A 82 0.67 -17.20 -18.25
C ALA A 82 -0.75 -17.70 -17.98
N ALA A 83 -1.20 -17.51 -16.75
CA ALA A 83 -2.54 -17.87 -16.32
C ALA A 83 -3.16 -16.72 -15.53
N ARG A 84 -4.48 -16.61 -15.57
CA ARG A 84 -5.26 -15.64 -14.80
C ARG A 84 -6.03 -16.33 -13.69
N ARG A 85 -6.20 -15.61 -12.60
CA ARG A 85 -7.12 -15.96 -11.53
C ARG A 85 -8.54 -15.51 -11.92
N PRO A 86 -9.59 -16.02 -11.24
CA PRO A 86 -10.97 -15.59 -11.51
C PRO A 86 -11.23 -14.09 -11.33
N ASP A 87 -10.39 -13.40 -10.54
CA ASP A 87 -10.43 -11.95 -10.34
C ASP A 87 -9.78 -11.15 -11.49
N GLY A 88 -9.30 -11.83 -12.54
CA GLY A 88 -8.63 -11.25 -13.71
C GLY A 88 -7.14 -10.97 -13.53
N ALA A 89 -6.61 -11.04 -12.30
CA ALA A 89 -5.20 -10.84 -12.02
C ALA A 89 -4.34 -12.00 -12.56
N LEU A 90 -3.08 -11.72 -12.87
CA LEU A 90 -2.13 -12.76 -13.24
C LEU A 90 -1.90 -13.70 -12.05
N ALA A 91 -1.88 -15.00 -12.34
CA ALA A 91 -1.65 -16.04 -11.35
C ALA A 91 -0.14 -16.21 -11.09
N PRO A 92 0.29 -16.36 -9.83
CA PRO A 92 1.66 -16.73 -9.48
C PRO A 92 1.90 -18.24 -9.71
N SER A 93 1.65 -18.71 -10.93
CA SER A 93 1.75 -20.13 -11.30
C SER A 93 3.21 -20.55 -11.53
N SER A 94 3.53 -21.80 -11.16
CA SER A 94 4.81 -22.44 -11.50
C SER A 94 4.93 -22.83 -12.98
N ARG A 95 3.81 -22.82 -13.73
CA ARG A 95 3.78 -23.07 -15.18
C ARG A 95 4.13 -21.82 -15.99
N THR A 96 4.02 -20.64 -15.37
CA THR A 96 4.38 -19.38 -16.00
C THR A 96 5.87 -19.17 -15.90
N ALA A 97 6.53 -18.84 -17.00
CA ALA A 97 7.94 -18.48 -17.03
C ALA A 97 8.15 -17.10 -17.67
N VAL A 98 9.06 -16.33 -17.07
CA VAL A 98 9.52 -15.06 -17.63
C VAL A 98 10.50 -15.33 -18.76
N THR A 99 10.24 -14.75 -19.93
CA THR A 99 11.12 -14.82 -21.09
C THR A 99 11.53 -13.42 -21.50
N ARG A 100 12.84 -13.25 -21.75
CA ARG A 100 13.39 -12.09 -22.44
C ARG A 100 14.15 -12.54 -23.67
N ARG A 101 13.84 -11.99 -24.82
CA ARG A 101 14.59 -12.25 -26.06
C ARG A 101 15.82 -11.36 -26.11
N SER A 102 16.89 -11.85 -26.73
CA SER A 102 18.06 -11.01 -27.03
C SER A 102 17.62 -9.88 -27.96
N GLY A 103 17.92 -8.63 -27.60
CA GLY A 103 17.49 -7.43 -28.34
C GLY A 103 16.05 -6.97 -28.04
N GLU A 104 15.40 -7.49 -27.01
CA GLU A 104 14.11 -6.97 -26.53
C GLU A 104 14.28 -5.63 -25.79
N ALA A 105 13.23 -4.80 -25.83
CA ALA A 105 13.25 -3.43 -25.33
C ALA A 105 13.76 -3.33 -23.88
N ASP A 106 14.73 -2.45 -23.65
CA ASP A 106 15.09 -1.95 -22.32
C ASP A 106 14.10 -0.85 -21.90
N TYR A 107 14.18 -0.36 -20.67
CA TYR A 107 13.39 0.79 -20.24
C TYR A 107 13.66 2.05 -21.08
N ASP A 108 14.87 2.21 -21.62
CA ASP A 108 15.22 3.32 -22.51
C ASP A 108 14.51 3.24 -23.87
N ASP A 109 14.05 2.06 -24.29
CA ASP A 109 13.33 1.86 -25.56
C ASP A 109 11.82 2.09 -25.41
N VAL A 110 11.33 2.29 -24.18
CA VAL A 110 9.91 2.47 -23.88
C VAL A 110 9.60 3.95 -23.69
N ASP A 111 8.60 4.43 -24.42
CA ASP A 111 8.03 5.75 -24.22
C ASP A 111 7.21 5.79 -22.91
N LEU A 112 7.88 6.11 -21.81
CA LEU A 112 7.27 6.22 -20.48
C LEU A 112 6.22 7.34 -20.40
N GLU A 113 6.33 8.38 -21.22
CA GLU A 113 5.36 9.48 -21.25
C GLU A 113 4.04 9.00 -21.87
N ALA A 114 4.10 8.29 -23.00
CA ALA A 114 2.92 7.63 -23.58
C ALA A 114 2.30 6.59 -22.63
N VAL A 115 3.12 5.88 -21.86
CA VAL A 115 2.63 4.95 -20.81
C VAL A 115 1.91 5.71 -19.70
N ALA A 116 2.45 6.86 -19.25
CA ALA A 116 1.81 7.69 -18.23
C ALA A 116 0.44 8.21 -18.70
N GLU A 117 0.36 8.69 -19.94
CA GLU A 117 -0.91 9.15 -20.53
C GLU A 117 -1.94 8.02 -20.61
N ARG A 118 -1.55 6.83 -21.08
CA ARG A 118 -2.46 5.68 -21.18
C ARG A 118 -2.91 5.18 -19.80
N LEU A 119 -2.00 5.11 -18.83
CA LEU A 119 -2.34 4.78 -17.44
C LEU A 119 -3.33 5.79 -16.89
N GLN A 120 -3.12 7.08 -17.14
CA GLN A 120 -4.05 8.12 -16.72
C GLN A 120 -5.41 7.94 -17.38
N GLN A 121 -5.49 7.69 -18.69
CA GLN A 121 -6.76 7.47 -19.40
C GLN A 121 -7.53 6.25 -18.86
N VAL A 122 -6.85 5.11 -18.70
CA VAL A 122 -7.47 3.84 -18.26
C VAL A 122 -7.86 3.89 -16.78
N CYS A 123 -7.08 4.55 -15.94
CA CYS A 123 -7.35 4.69 -14.51
C CYS A 123 -8.18 5.95 -14.16
N SER A 124 -8.53 6.79 -15.14
CA SER A 124 -9.42 7.95 -14.96
C SER A 124 -10.87 7.51 -15.00
N GLY A 125 -11.46 7.38 -13.82
CA GLY A 125 -12.91 7.25 -13.65
C GLY A 125 -13.30 7.71 -12.24
N PRO A 126 -14.57 8.07 -11.99
CA PRO A 126 -15.02 8.28 -10.61
C PRO A 126 -14.71 7.02 -9.78
N GLU A 127 -14.24 7.22 -8.56
CA GLU A 127 -14.15 6.13 -7.59
C GLU A 127 -15.58 5.65 -7.37
N ALA A 128 -15.99 4.62 -8.14
CA ALA A 128 -17.31 4.05 -7.97
C ALA A 128 -17.42 3.69 -6.49
N ALA A 129 -18.46 4.17 -5.83
CA ALA A 129 -18.74 3.84 -4.43
C ALA A 129 -18.93 2.33 -4.34
N ARG A 130 -17.83 1.62 -4.08
CA ARG A 130 -17.78 0.18 -3.90
C ARG A 130 -17.56 -0.05 -2.43
N PHE A 131 -18.21 -1.08 -1.89
CA PHE A 131 -18.01 -1.54 -0.52
C PHE A 131 -16.68 -2.29 -0.35
N GLU A 132 -15.95 -2.54 -1.44
CA GLU A 132 -14.62 -3.14 -1.44
C GLU A 132 -13.53 -2.08 -1.25
N ALA A 133 -12.42 -2.46 -0.62
CA ALA A 133 -11.25 -1.59 -0.50
C ALA A 133 -10.85 -1.08 -1.90
N PRO A 134 -10.57 0.24 -2.07
CA PRO A 134 -10.17 0.77 -3.37
C PRO A 134 -8.97 -0.02 -3.90
N VAL A 135 -9.10 -0.65 -5.07
CA VAL A 135 -7.94 -1.21 -5.76
C VAL A 135 -7.01 -0.03 -6.03
N ALA A 136 -5.86 0.00 -5.36
CA ALA A 136 -4.96 1.15 -5.44
C ALA A 136 -4.62 1.39 -6.92
N ARG A 137 -5.09 2.53 -7.43
CA ARG A 137 -4.91 2.94 -8.82
C ARG A 137 -3.43 3.24 -9.03
N VAL A 138 -2.87 2.59 -10.03
CA VAL A 138 -1.50 2.81 -10.45
C VAL A 138 -1.48 4.02 -11.38
N ARG A 139 -0.66 5.00 -11.05
CA ARG A 139 -0.35 6.17 -11.88
C ARG A 139 1.14 6.22 -12.13
N LEU A 140 1.54 6.84 -13.23
CA LEU A 140 2.94 7.14 -13.51
C LEU A 140 3.09 8.66 -13.61
N ILE A 141 3.90 9.25 -12.76
CA ILE A 141 4.18 10.68 -12.72
C ILE A 141 5.51 10.91 -13.42
N MET A 142 5.50 11.62 -14.54
CA MET A 142 6.72 12.06 -15.23
C MET A 142 7.31 13.23 -14.44
N VAL A 143 8.55 13.11 -13.94
CA VAL A 143 9.13 14.09 -13.00
C VAL A 143 9.83 15.22 -13.78
N ALA A 144 9.49 16.46 -13.45
CA ALA A 144 10.15 17.63 -14.05
C ALA A 144 11.63 17.71 -13.65
N LYS A 145 12.45 18.40 -14.46
CA LYS A 145 13.81 18.77 -14.06
C LYS A 145 13.75 19.61 -12.77
N ASP A 146 14.46 19.19 -11.73
CA ASP A 146 14.39 19.77 -10.38
C ASP A 146 13.00 19.70 -9.73
N GLY A 147 12.13 18.79 -10.20
CA GLY A 147 10.77 18.60 -9.71
C GLY A 147 10.68 17.89 -8.35
N LEU A 148 11.80 17.48 -7.76
CA LEU A 148 11.81 16.80 -6.46
C LEU A 148 11.96 17.83 -5.33
N GLY A 149 10.90 17.98 -4.54
CA GLY A 149 10.93 18.81 -3.35
C GLY A 149 11.59 18.11 -2.14
N PRO A 150 11.93 18.88 -1.10
CA PRO A 150 12.44 18.32 0.14
C PRO A 150 11.37 17.46 0.82
N ILE A 151 11.82 16.40 1.51
CA ILE A 151 10.92 15.53 2.28
C ILE A 151 10.65 16.17 3.64
N ASP A 152 9.37 16.31 3.97
CA ASP A 152 8.90 16.80 5.26
C ASP A 152 8.23 15.68 6.08
N ILE A 153 7.94 15.95 7.36
CA ILE A 153 7.16 15.05 8.22
C ILE A 153 5.85 15.72 8.59
N ASP A 154 4.74 15.06 8.28
CA ASP A 154 3.48 15.28 8.95
C ASP A 154 3.52 14.60 10.32
N GLU A 155 3.84 15.38 11.35
CA GLU A 155 3.95 14.88 12.73
C GLU A 155 2.58 14.43 13.30
N VAL A 156 1.47 14.96 12.81
CA VAL A 156 0.13 14.62 13.31
C VAL A 156 -0.29 13.26 12.79
N HIS A 157 -0.14 13.03 11.47
CA HIS A 157 -0.55 11.79 10.82
C HIS A 157 0.56 10.73 10.77
N GLN A 158 1.76 11.05 11.26
CA GLN A 158 2.95 10.18 11.26
C GLN A 158 3.27 9.67 9.85
N ARG A 159 3.38 10.60 8.90
CA ARG A 159 3.72 10.32 7.50
C ARG A 159 4.85 11.21 7.03
N TYR A 160 5.70 10.68 6.17
CA TYR A 160 6.60 11.52 5.38
C TYR A 160 5.84 12.08 4.18
N LEU A 161 6.04 13.36 3.92
CA LEU A 161 5.46 14.09 2.79
C LEU A 161 6.56 14.38 1.78
N TRP A 162 6.36 13.97 0.54
CA TRP A 162 7.33 14.19 -0.53
C TRP A 162 6.66 14.92 -1.70
N PRO A 163 6.91 16.23 -1.84
CA PRO A 163 6.42 16.99 -2.97
C PRO A 163 7.16 16.61 -4.26
N VAL A 164 6.41 16.29 -5.31
CA VAL A 164 6.92 15.98 -6.64
C VAL A 164 6.18 16.83 -7.66
N THR A 165 6.91 17.60 -8.45
CA THR A 165 6.38 18.36 -9.58
C THR A 165 6.59 17.56 -10.85
N SER A 166 5.52 17.35 -11.60
CA SER A 166 5.54 16.66 -12.89
C SER A 166 5.98 17.57 -14.04
N THR A 167 6.29 16.96 -15.19
CA THR A 167 6.71 17.67 -16.41
C THR A 167 5.64 18.62 -16.96
N ASP A 168 4.37 18.35 -16.68
CA ASP A 168 3.22 19.22 -16.98
C ASP A 168 3.03 20.38 -15.96
N GLY A 169 3.89 20.47 -14.94
CA GLY A 169 3.85 21.50 -13.91
C GLY A 169 2.87 21.22 -12.76
N HIS A 170 2.17 20.08 -12.75
CA HIS A 170 1.33 19.70 -11.63
C HIS A 170 2.16 19.29 -10.41
N ARG A 171 1.71 19.68 -9.22
CA ARG A 171 2.37 19.32 -7.96
C ARG A 171 1.60 18.19 -7.30
N HIS A 172 2.31 17.08 -7.07
CA HIS A 172 1.84 15.90 -6.37
C HIS A 172 2.46 15.85 -4.98
N LEU A 173 1.66 15.49 -3.97
CA LEU A 173 2.15 15.27 -2.62
C LEU A 173 2.11 13.78 -2.32
N LEU A 174 3.28 13.13 -2.41
CA LEU A 174 3.39 11.71 -2.13
C LEU A 174 3.53 11.49 -0.63
N THR A 175 2.97 10.38 -0.14
CA THR A 175 2.98 10.02 1.27
C THR A 175 3.70 8.70 1.48
N MET A 176 4.50 8.61 2.53
CA MET A 176 5.18 7.38 2.94
C MET A 176 4.98 7.15 4.43
N GLU A 177 4.83 5.90 4.83
CA GLU A 177 4.68 5.56 6.24
C GLU A 177 6.00 5.80 7.00
N VAL A 178 5.87 6.39 8.18
CA VAL A 178 6.98 6.46 9.13
C VAL A 178 7.40 5.05 9.53
N GLY A 179 8.69 4.74 9.37
CA GLY A 179 9.22 3.39 9.59
C GLY A 179 8.98 2.42 8.42
N GLY A 180 8.30 2.86 7.35
CA GLY A 180 8.21 2.17 6.08
C GLY A 180 9.56 2.09 5.36
N ARG A 181 9.66 1.18 4.39
CA ARG A 181 10.89 0.96 3.60
C ARG A 181 11.04 1.98 2.48
N GLU A 182 9.94 2.56 2.04
CA GLU A 182 9.83 3.52 0.94
C GLU A 182 10.71 4.74 1.20
N MET A 183 10.65 5.30 2.41
CA MET A 183 11.46 6.45 2.78
C MET A 183 12.96 6.16 2.72
N GLN A 184 13.38 4.95 3.12
CA GLN A 184 14.80 4.57 3.02
C GLN A 184 15.24 4.50 1.56
N MET A 185 14.37 3.98 0.69
CA MET A 185 14.68 3.89 -0.73
C MET A 185 14.74 5.26 -1.41
N VAL A 186 13.71 6.08 -1.21
CA VAL A 186 13.65 7.45 -1.76
C VAL A 186 14.83 8.28 -1.25
N SER A 187 15.17 8.17 0.03
CA SER A 187 16.35 8.85 0.56
C SER A 187 17.64 8.42 -0.12
N ASP A 188 17.80 7.15 -0.48
CA ASP A 188 19.00 6.68 -1.17
C ASP A 188 19.13 7.31 -2.56
N VAL A 189 18.03 7.28 -3.33
CA VAL A 189 17.93 7.91 -4.65
C VAL A 189 18.31 9.39 -4.60
N LEU A 190 17.75 10.12 -3.63
CA LEU A 190 18.05 11.55 -3.45
C LEU A 190 19.51 11.80 -3.01
N SER A 191 20.09 10.94 -2.18
CA SER A 191 21.48 11.11 -1.69
C SER A 191 22.53 10.87 -2.76
N ARG A 192 22.18 10.02 -3.74
CA ARG A 192 23.04 9.66 -4.86
C ARG A 192 22.87 10.62 -6.04
N GLU A 193 21.99 11.62 -5.90
CA GLU A 193 21.67 12.60 -6.94
C GLU A 193 21.29 11.93 -8.27
N LEU A 194 20.60 10.77 -8.19
CA LEU A 194 20.15 10.06 -9.39
C LEU A 194 19.05 10.86 -10.08
N GLN A 195 19.11 10.93 -11.40
CA GLN A 195 18.09 11.59 -12.20
C GLN A 195 16.81 10.75 -12.22
N VAL A 196 15.82 11.13 -11.42
CA VAL A 196 14.48 10.52 -11.44
C VAL A 196 13.74 10.96 -12.70
N HIS A 197 13.33 10.01 -13.53
CA HIS A 197 12.55 10.26 -14.75
C HIS A 197 11.05 10.15 -14.50
N ALA A 198 10.64 9.12 -13.77
CA ALA A 198 9.23 8.88 -13.47
C ALA A 198 9.05 8.19 -12.12
N ILE A 199 7.88 8.34 -11.52
CA ILE A 199 7.51 7.68 -10.27
C ILE A 199 6.18 6.97 -10.46
N THR A 200 6.16 5.66 -10.24
CA THR A 200 4.92 4.89 -10.13
C THR A 200 4.32 5.12 -8.74
N VAL A 201 3.04 5.50 -8.72
CA VAL A 201 2.30 5.80 -7.50
C VAL A 201 1.08 4.90 -7.40
N GLU A 202 0.89 4.27 -6.24
CA GLU A 202 -0.31 3.52 -5.87
C GLU A 202 -1.12 4.34 -4.85
N GLY A 203 -2.26 4.89 -5.28
CA GLY A 203 -2.93 5.94 -4.50
C GLY A 203 -2.01 7.18 -4.44
N ASP A 204 -1.58 7.59 -3.26
CA ASP A 204 -0.59 8.66 -3.05
C ASP A 204 0.76 8.13 -2.54
N ARG A 205 1.01 6.82 -2.60
CA ARG A 205 2.26 6.20 -2.13
C ARG A 205 3.19 5.90 -3.30
N PRO A 206 4.49 6.26 -3.22
CA PRO A 206 5.45 5.89 -4.24
C PRO A 206 5.71 4.38 -4.15
N ALA A 207 5.51 3.65 -5.25
CA ALA A 207 5.65 2.20 -5.34
C ALA A 207 6.86 1.78 -6.21
N GLY A 208 7.20 2.59 -7.21
CA GLY A 208 8.36 2.40 -8.08
C GLY A 208 8.96 3.73 -8.50
N VAL A 209 10.28 3.79 -8.66
CA VAL A 209 11.01 4.99 -9.08
C VAL A 209 11.89 4.63 -10.28
N PHE A 210 11.64 5.28 -11.42
CA PHE A 210 12.48 5.17 -12.60
C PHE A 210 13.60 6.19 -12.50
N VAL A 211 14.84 5.72 -12.45
CA VAL A 211 16.02 6.59 -12.36
C VAL A 211 16.97 6.29 -13.50
N ARG A 212 17.79 7.28 -13.88
CA ARG A 212 18.91 7.04 -14.77
C ARG A 212 20.16 6.74 -13.96
N GLU A 213 20.65 5.51 -14.09
CA GLU A 213 21.85 5.01 -13.42
C GLU A 213 22.83 4.49 -14.49
N HIS A 214 24.09 4.92 -14.44
CA HIS A 214 25.10 4.57 -15.45
C HIS A 214 24.65 4.78 -16.91
N GLY A 215 23.84 5.82 -17.16
CA GLY A 215 23.36 6.17 -18.49
C GLY A 215 22.11 5.42 -18.97
N ARG A 216 21.57 4.47 -18.19
CA ARG A 216 20.35 3.72 -18.53
C ARG A 216 19.21 3.96 -17.55
N ILE A 217 17.97 3.85 -18.01
CA ILE A 217 16.82 3.86 -17.11
C ILE A 217 16.75 2.52 -16.38
N CYS A 218 16.60 2.56 -15.05
CA CYS A 218 16.30 1.40 -14.24
C CYS A 218 15.10 1.66 -13.32
N LEU A 219 14.33 0.61 -13.05
CA LEU A 219 13.23 0.65 -12.10
C LEU A 219 13.71 0.22 -10.72
N LEU A 220 13.41 1.05 -9.74
CA LEU A 220 13.71 0.83 -8.35
C LEU A 220 12.40 0.68 -7.55
N ALA A 221 12.18 -0.50 -6.97
CA ALA A 221 11.01 -0.75 -6.12
C ALA A 221 11.19 -0.11 -4.74
N THR A 222 10.24 0.73 -4.32
CA THR A 222 10.38 1.52 -3.07
C THR A 222 10.42 0.65 -1.82
N THR A 223 9.79 -0.52 -1.85
CA THR A 223 9.83 -1.47 -0.73
C THR A 223 11.11 -2.29 -0.68
N PHE A 224 11.99 -2.20 -1.68
CA PHE A 224 13.28 -2.90 -1.74
C PHE A 224 14.45 -1.91 -1.82
N PRO A 225 14.80 -1.21 -0.72
CA PRO A 225 15.98 -0.35 -0.68
C PRO A 225 17.26 -1.14 -0.99
N PRO A 226 18.23 -0.53 -1.71
CA PRO A 226 19.49 -1.17 -2.05
C PRO A 226 20.28 -1.48 -0.79
N SER A 227 21.01 -2.59 -0.84
CA SER A 227 21.77 -3.11 0.31
C SER A 227 22.87 -2.15 0.78
N ARG A 228 23.34 -1.26 -0.10
CA ARG A 228 24.38 -0.25 0.17
C ARG A 228 23.77 1.15 0.11
N SER A 229 22.86 1.45 1.05
CA SER A 229 22.29 2.79 1.11
C SER A 229 23.35 3.82 1.53
N ALA A 230 23.57 4.83 0.70
CA ALA A 230 24.39 5.99 1.04
C ALA A 230 23.63 6.79 2.09
N SER A 231 24.05 6.69 3.36
CA SER A 231 23.29 7.27 4.47
C SER A 231 23.22 8.81 4.38
N ASN A 232 22.10 9.36 3.89
CA ASN A 232 21.88 10.81 3.89
C ASN A 232 21.95 11.35 5.32
N ARG A 233 22.63 12.48 5.50
CA ARG A 233 22.66 13.19 6.79
C ARG A 233 21.27 13.68 7.16
N GLU A 234 20.47 14.11 6.19
CA GLU A 234 19.12 14.61 6.39
C GLU A 234 18.15 13.49 6.75
N TYR A 235 18.17 12.36 6.04
CA TYR A 235 17.42 11.16 6.44
C TYR A 235 17.78 10.69 7.84
N ARG A 236 19.07 10.67 8.21
CA ARG A 236 19.47 10.33 9.58
C ARG A 236 18.91 11.30 10.61
N ARG A 237 18.85 12.61 10.30
CA ARG A 237 18.19 13.61 11.17
C ARG A 237 16.69 13.38 11.24
N LEU A 238 16.03 13.18 10.10
CA LEU A 238 14.61 12.96 9.99
C LEU A 238 14.20 11.72 10.77
N ARG A 239 14.87 10.58 10.52
CA ARG A 239 14.70 9.32 11.23
C ARG A 239 14.94 9.46 12.73
N ARG A 240 16.00 10.16 13.17
CA ARG A 240 16.24 10.43 14.60
C ARG A 240 15.11 11.27 15.21
N ARG A 241 14.61 12.28 14.50
CA ARG A 241 13.45 13.07 14.94
C ARG A 241 12.22 12.18 15.09
N THR A 242 12.00 11.25 14.16
CA THR A 242 10.88 10.29 14.23
C THR A 242 11.06 9.28 15.36
N GLU A 243 12.25 8.74 15.56
CA GLU A 243 12.59 7.87 16.70
C GLU A 243 12.41 8.61 18.05
N GLN A 244 12.75 9.89 18.12
CA GLN A 244 12.52 10.75 19.28
C GLN A 244 11.02 11.07 19.50
N MET A 245 10.24 11.24 18.44
CA MET A 245 8.79 11.39 18.55
C MET A 245 8.15 10.10 19.07
N HIS A 246 8.51 8.95 18.50
CA HIS A 246 8.04 7.64 18.96
C HIS A 246 8.47 7.35 20.41
N SER A 247 9.67 7.76 20.82
CA SER A 247 10.12 7.58 22.21
C SER A 247 9.41 8.50 23.18
N ARG A 248 9.16 9.77 22.80
CA ARG A 248 8.38 10.73 23.60
C ARG A 248 6.92 10.33 23.77
N MET A 249 6.30 9.80 22.71
CA MET A 249 4.95 9.21 22.79
C MET A 249 4.92 7.96 23.69
N ARG A 250 5.98 7.15 23.67
CA ARG A 250 6.13 6.00 24.60
C ARG A 250 6.35 6.43 26.05
N THR A 251 7.04 7.54 26.32
CA THR A 251 7.32 8.00 27.69
C THR A 251 6.23 8.89 28.30
N GLN A 252 5.35 9.49 27.49
CA GLN A 252 4.17 10.23 27.98
C GLN A 252 2.90 9.37 28.11
N ALA A 253 2.92 8.11 27.66
CA ALA A 253 1.84 7.19 27.91
C ALA A 253 1.99 6.60 29.33
N PRO A 254 1.01 6.74 30.25
CA PRO A 254 0.96 5.85 31.39
C PRO A 254 0.80 4.43 30.85
N ASP A 255 1.76 3.59 31.21
CA ASP A 255 1.87 2.21 30.77
C ASP A 255 0.66 1.40 31.25
N LYS A 256 -0.39 1.31 30.42
CA LYS A 256 -1.43 0.28 30.45
C LYS A 256 -1.91 -0.01 29.03
N ASN A 257 -1.29 -1.03 28.45
CA ASN A 257 -1.67 -1.77 27.25
C ASN A 257 -1.58 -0.99 25.93
N GLY A 258 -0.52 -1.31 25.18
CA GLY A 258 -0.12 -0.63 23.97
C GLY A 258 -1.19 -0.63 22.88
N THR A 259 -1.54 0.56 22.42
CA THR A 259 -1.66 0.90 21.00
C THR A 259 -1.38 2.39 20.86
N GLY A 260 -0.42 2.77 20.01
CA GLY A 260 -0.12 4.17 19.68
C GLY A 260 -1.19 4.79 18.78
N ARG A 261 -2.46 4.66 19.18
CA ARG A 261 -3.64 5.09 18.43
C ARG A 261 -4.23 6.34 19.09
N THR A 262 -4.74 7.26 18.29
CA THR A 262 -5.57 8.34 18.82
C THR A 262 -6.80 7.72 19.52
N PRO A 263 -7.34 8.33 20.59
CA PRO A 263 -8.47 7.78 21.33
C PRO A 263 -9.68 7.46 20.44
N MET A 264 -9.92 8.28 19.41
CA MET A 264 -10.99 8.09 18.43
C MET A 264 -10.75 6.88 17.52
N ARG A 265 -9.49 6.63 17.12
CA ARG A 265 -9.14 5.48 16.27
C ARG A 265 -9.14 4.16 17.05
N ALA A 266 -8.71 4.18 18.30
CA ALA A 266 -8.85 3.03 19.19
C ALA A 266 -10.34 2.72 19.44
N LEU A 267 -11.16 3.75 19.69
CA LEU A 267 -12.60 3.62 19.83
C LEU A 267 -13.26 3.03 18.58
N ALA A 268 -12.96 3.57 17.39
CA ALA A 268 -13.54 3.09 16.14
C ALA A 268 -13.19 1.62 15.88
N LEU A 269 -11.93 1.21 16.08
CA LEU A 269 -11.48 -0.15 15.83
C LEU A 269 -12.10 -1.16 16.79
N ASP A 270 -12.13 -0.85 18.09
CA ASP A 270 -12.71 -1.75 19.10
C ASP A 270 -14.21 -1.93 18.91
N VAL A 271 -14.91 -0.87 18.51
CA VAL A 271 -16.34 -0.93 18.19
C VAL A 271 -16.56 -1.73 16.91
N HIS A 272 -15.76 -1.50 15.86
CA HIS A 272 -15.86 -2.24 14.61
C HIS A 272 -15.61 -3.74 14.82
N GLU A 273 -14.62 -4.12 15.63
CA GLU A 273 -14.33 -5.51 15.98
C GLU A 273 -15.47 -6.15 16.80
N ALA A 274 -16.01 -5.44 17.79
CA ALA A 274 -17.14 -5.92 18.59
C ALA A 274 -18.43 -6.09 17.75
N LEU A 275 -18.72 -5.17 16.84
CA LEU A 275 -19.87 -5.26 15.93
C LEU A 275 -19.69 -6.37 14.89
N THR A 276 -18.47 -6.57 14.39
CA THR A 276 -18.15 -7.67 13.48
C THR A 276 -18.30 -9.03 14.16
N ALA A 277 -17.81 -9.15 15.41
CA ALA A 277 -18.00 -10.36 16.21
C ALA A 277 -19.49 -10.64 16.50
N LEU A 278 -20.28 -9.59 16.76
CA LEU A 278 -21.74 -9.70 16.95
C LEU A 278 -22.46 -10.13 15.66
N ALA A 279 -22.07 -9.56 14.52
CA ALA A 279 -22.62 -9.94 13.23
C ALA A 279 -22.27 -11.40 12.86
N ALA A 280 -21.05 -11.83 13.18
CA ALA A 280 -20.56 -13.19 12.91
C ALA A 280 -21.17 -14.25 13.84
N SER A 281 -21.67 -13.88 15.03
CA SER A 281 -22.27 -14.84 15.97
C SER A 281 -23.69 -15.28 15.59
N GLY A 282 -24.30 -14.64 14.59
CA GLY A 282 -25.68 -14.92 14.16
C GLY A 282 -26.75 -14.44 15.15
N THR A 283 -26.36 -13.71 16.19
CA THR A 283 -27.25 -13.17 17.23
C THR A 283 -27.22 -11.65 17.20
N THR A 284 -28.38 -10.99 17.28
CA THR A 284 -28.44 -9.52 17.32
C THR A 284 -28.19 -8.94 18.71
N ARG A 285 -28.27 -9.78 19.75
CA ARG A 285 -28.13 -9.37 21.15
C ARG A 285 -26.69 -9.54 21.61
N PRO A 286 -25.99 -8.47 22.01
CA PRO A 286 -24.63 -8.60 22.51
C PRO A 286 -24.61 -9.31 23.87
N THR A 287 -23.69 -10.26 24.04
CA THR A 287 -23.50 -11.02 25.28
C THR A 287 -22.02 -11.07 25.69
N GLY A 288 -21.76 -11.26 26.98
CA GLY A 288 -20.41 -11.45 27.50
C GLY A 288 -19.46 -10.30 27.18
N MET A 289 -18.30 -10.62 26.61
CA MET A 289 -17.25 -9.65 26.29
C MET A 289 -17.70 -8.59 25.28
N VAL A 290 -18.48 -8.96 24.26
CA VAL A 290 -18.98 -8.03 23.24
C VAL A 290 -19.88 -6.96 23.86
N ALA A 291 -20.79 -7.35 24.76
CA ALA A 291 -21.64 -6.40 25.47
C ALA A 291 -20.83 -5.46 26.38
N HIS A 292 -19.80 -5.99 27.04
CA HIS A 292 -18.91 -5.19 27.89
C HIS A 292 -18.14 -4.15 27.08
N VAL A 293 -17.58 -4.54 25.93
CA VAL A 293 -16.86 -3.63 25.02
C VAL A 293 -17.79 -2.55 24.48
N LEU A 294 -18.96 -2.91 23.95
CA LEU A 294 -19.91 -1.93 23.39
C LEU A 294 -20.38 -0.91 24.44
N ARG A 295 -20.69 -1.33 25.68
CA ARG A 295 -21.07 -0.40 26.75
C ARG A 295 -19.93 0.52 27.19
N THR A 296 -18.73 -0.04 27.31
CA THR A 296 -17.53 0.72 27.71
C THR A 296 -17.18 1.75 26.64
N ARG A 297 -17.27 1.37 25.37
CA ARG A 297 -17.00 2.24 24.23
C ARG A 297 -18.12 3.25 23.95
N ALA A 298 -19.38 2.94 24.27
CA ALA A 298 -20.47 3.91 24.22
C ALA A 298 -20.26 5.06 25.22
N ARG A 299 -19.81 4.76 26.45
CA ARG A 299 -19.46 5.79 27.44
C ARG A 299 -18.29 6.64 26.98
N MET A 300 -17.24 6.00 26.44
CA MET A 300 -16.10 6.72 25.88
C MET A 300 -16.48 7.61 24.68
N ALA A 301 -17.44 7.18 23.84
CA ALA A 301 -17.98 8.00 22.77
C ALA A 301 -18.72 9.23 23.31
N ASP A 302 -19.45 9.09 24.41
CA ASP A 302 -20.15 10.19 25.09
C ASP A 302 -19.16 11.18 25.71
N ASP A 303 -18.11 10.69 26.39
CA ASP A 303 -17.03 11.50 26.95
C ASP A 303 -16.28 12.32 25.87
N LEU A 304 -16.19 11.77 24.65
CA LEU A 304 -15.60 12.41 23.48
C LEU A 304 -16.60 13.27 22.67
N GLN A 305 -17.82 13.46 23.17
CA GLN A 305 -18.89 14.22 22.50
C GLN A 305 -19.29 13.66 21.12
N LEU A 306 -19.04 12.38 20.86
CA LEU A 306 -19.47 11.66 19.66
C LEU A 306 -20.91 11.15 19.85
N THR A 307 -21.83 12.10 20.01
CA THR A 307 -23.24 11.87 20.39
C THR A 307 -23.96 10.89 19.46
N THR A 308 -23.69 10.95 18.15
CA THR A 308 -24.27 10.03 17.16
C THR A 308 -23.77 8.61 17.35
N LEU A 309 -22.47 8.42 17.62
CA LEU A 309 -21.91 7.09 17.88
C LEU A 309 -22.42 6.53 19.21
N ALA A 310 -22.42 7.33 20.27
CA ALA A 310 -22.92 6.91 21.59
C ALA A 310 -24.40 6.47 21.53
N ALA A 311 -25.25 7.22 20.82
CA ALA A 311 -26.66 6.90 20.66
C ALA A 311 -26.88 5.58 19.90
N VAL A 312 -26.15 5.34 18.83
CA VAL A 312 -26.30 4.13 18.02
C VAL A 312 -25.75 2.89 18.74
N LEU A 313 -24.67 3.03 19.52
CA LEU A 313 -24.18 1.94 20.37
C LEU A 313 -25.14 1.61 21.54
N ALA A 314 -25.77 2.62 22.12
CA ALA A 314 -26.83 2.42 23.11
C ALA A 314 -28.06 1.73 22.50
N GLU A 315 -28.38 2.00 21.22
CA GLU A 315 -29.46 1.33 20.51
C GLU A 315 -29.17 -0.17 20.32
N VAL A 316 -27.93 -0.55 20.00
CA VAL A 316 -27.52 -1.97 19.86
C VAL A 316 -27.70 -2.75 21.17
N ASP A 317 -27.47 -2.11 22.32
CA ASP A 317 -27.63 -2.75 23.63
C ASP A 317 -29.11 -2.77 24.11
N ASN A 318 -29.83 -1.67 23.95
CA ASN A 318 -31.20 -1.50 24.46
C ASN A 318 -32.28 -2.12 23.55
N ARG A 319 -32.08 -2.08 22.23
CA ARG A 319 -33.03 -2.55 21.21
C ARG A 319 -32.30 -3.31 20.09
N PRO A 320 -31.71 -4.47 20.41
CA PRO A 320 -30.88 -5.23 19.49
C PRO A 320 -31.68 -5.67 18.26
N SER A 321 -31.27 -5.20 17.08
CA SER A 321 -31.84 -5.57 15.78
C SER A 321 -30.75 -5.56 14.70
N PRO A 322 -30.92 -6.28 13.59
CA PRO A 322 -29.96 -6.21 12.49
C PRO A 322 -29.79 -4.77 11.97
N GLY A 323 -30.87 -3.99 11.93
CA GLY A 323 -30.83 -2.58 11.55
C GLY A 323 -30.01 -1.71 12.51
N ALA A 324 -30.08 -1.96 13.82
CA ALA A 324 -29.28 -1.23 14.80
C ALA A 324 -27.79 -1.54 14.65
N VAL A 325 -27.42 -2.81 14.41
CA VAL A 325 -26.03 -3.22 14.17
C VAL A 325 -25.50 -2.60 12.87
N LEU A 326 -26.27 -2.63 11.79
CA LEU A 326 -25.85 -2.03 10.51
C LEU A 326 -25.69 -0.51 10.59
N ARG A 327 -26.58 0.19 11.30
CA ARG A 327 -26.42 1.62 11.58
C ARG A 327 -25.15 1.89 12.38
N ALA A 328 -24.85 1.06 13.39
CA ALA A 328 -23.64 1.19 14.19
C ALA A 328 -22.38 1.01 13.34
N CYS A 329 -22.34 -0.01 12.48
CA CYS A 329 -21.24 -0.21 11.54
C CYS A 329 -21.06 1.01 10.62
N ALA A 330 -22.14 1.51 10.00
CA ALA A 330 -22.07 2.66 9.10
C ALA A 330 -21.51 3.93 9.77
N VAL A 331 -21.90 4.20 11.01
CA VAL A 331 -21.40 5.36 11.77
C VAL A 331 -19.93 5.18 12.15
N VAL A 332 -19.53 3.97 12.55
CA VAL A 332 -18.15 3.64 12.93
C VAL A 332 -17.22 3.68 11.72
N ASP A 333 -17.65 3.15 10.58
CA ASP A 333 -16.87 3.18 9.34
C ASP A 333 -16.69 4.62 8.85
N ARG A 334 -17.71 5.47 9.03
CA ARG A 334 -17.59 6.91 8.74
C ARG A 334 -16.65 7.63 9.69
N LEU A 335 -16.67 7.28 10.98
CA LEU A 335 -15.74 7.82 11.96
C LEU A 335 -14.30 7.40 11.64
N ASP A 336 -14.07 6.14 11.26
CA ASP A 336 -12.75 5.65 10.85
C ASP A 336 -12.29 6.37 9.57
N ALA A 337 -13.16 6.56 8.58
CA ALA A 337 -12.84 7.31 7.36
C ALA A 337 -12.47 8.79 7.63
N LEU A 338 -13.06 9.42 8.65
CA LEU A 338 -12.76 10.80 9.05
C LEU A 338 -11.52 10.93 9.95
N THR A 339 -11.01 9.81 10.49
CA THR A 339 -9.87 9.78 11.42
C THR A 339 -8.64 9.07 10.83
N ARG A 340 -8.67 8.77 9.52
CA ARG A 340 -7.58 8.18 8.71
C ARG A 340 -6.73 9.23 7.99
#